data_AF-A0A5C9BBP9-F1
#
_entry.id   AF-A0A5C9BBP9-F1
#
_cell.length_a   1.000
_cell.length_b   1.000
_cell.length_c   1.000
_cell.angle_alpha   90.00
_cell.angle_beta   90.00
_cell.angle_gamma   90.00
#
_symmetry.space_group_name_H-M   'P 1'
#
loop_
_entity.id
_entity.type
_entity.pdbx_description
1 polymer ?
#
loop_
_entity_poly.entity_id
_entity_poly.type
_entity_poly.pdbx_seq_one_letter_code
_entity_poly.pdbx_strand_id
1 'polypeptide(L)'
;MRCQNAFSRLMERLTSFQEDAVIDPSDMEIAAMRSALGPLGEYVASIGMDRPLADYGKDEVLRLVEVVVDAYQAHMLAEHERMVERDRTFFEQLASRKAIASTGGDHHRIPF
;
A
#
# COMPACT_ATOMS: atom_id res chain seq x y z
N MET A 1 -30.71 22.95 2.95
CA MET A 1 -30.85 21.48 2.91
C MET A 1 -31.37 20.89 1.58
N ARG A 2 -31.49 21.64 0.46
CA ARG A 2 -31.96 21.07 -0.82
C ARG A 2 -30.83 20.47 -1.67
N CYS A 3 -29.65 21.07 -1.61
CA CYS A 3 -28.49 20.63 -2.41
C CYS A 3 -27.92 19.29 -1.94
N GLN A 4 -27.91 19.05 -0.62
CA GLN A 4 -27.44 17.78 -0.04
C GLN A 4 -28.37 16.63 -0.45
N ASN A 5 -29.70 16.83 -0.40
CA ASN A 5 -30.67 15.83 -0.88
C ASN A 5 -30.60 15.61 -2.40
N ALA A 6 -30.34 16.65 -3.19
CA ALA A 6 -30.16 16.52 -4.63
C ALA A 6 -28.87 15.74 -4.95
N PHE A 7 -27.79 16.00 -4.22
CA PHE A 7 -26.53 15.27 -4.31
C PHE A 7 -26.70 13.81 -3.91
N SER A 8 -27.33 13.51 -2.77
CA SER A 8 -27.58 12.13 -2.33
C SER A 8 -28.38 11.32 -3.35
N ARG A 9 -29.43 11.91 -3.94
CA ARG A 9 -30.25 11.24 -4.97
C ARG A 9 -29.52 11.06 -6.30
N LEU A 10 -28.61 11.98 -6.63
CA LEU A 10 -27.73 11.85 -7.79
C LEU A 10 -26.73 10.73 -7.55
N MET A 11 -26.13 10.67 -6.36
CA MET A 11 -25.19 9.62 -5.99
C MET A 11 -25.87 8.25 -5.98
N GLU A 12 -27.03 8.08 -5.33
CA GLU A 12 -27.79 6.80 -5.36
C GLU A 12 -28.05 6.28 -6.78
N ARG A 13 -28.32 7.19 -7.73
CA ARG A 13 -28.54 6.83 -9.15
C ARG A 13 -27.27 6.52 -9.92
N LEU A 14 -26.15 7.14 -9.56
CA LEU A 14 -24.85 6.92 -10.18
C LEU A 14 -24.12 5.71 -9.58
N THR A 15 -24.36 5.40 -8.29
CA THR A 15 -23.75 4.29 -7.55
C THR A 15 -24.60 3.02 -7.56
N SER A 16 -25.78 3.03 -8.21
CA SER A 16 -26.58 1.81 -8.42
C SER A 16 -25.91 0.79 -9.36
N PHE A 17 -24.77 1.15 -9.96
CA PHE A 17 -23.85 0.23 -10.63
C PHE A 17 -22.68 -0.05 -9.69
N GLN A 18 -22.70 -1.24 -9.06
CA GLN A 18 -21.62 -1.84 -8.28
C GLN A 18 -21.04 -1.00 -7.14
N GLU A 19 -21.40 -1.35 -5.90
CA GLU A 19 -20.49 -1.15 -4.76
C GLU A 19 -19.12 -1.83 -4.99
N ASP A 20 -19.01 -2.76 -5.95
CA ASP A 20 -17.75 -3.36 -6.44
C ASP A 20 -16.94 -2.47 -7.41
N ALA A 21 -17.41 -1.25 -7.72
CA ALA A 21 -16.63 -0.24 -8.46
C ALA A 21 -16.00 0.81 -7.51
N VAL A 22 -16.15 0.60 -6.19
CA VAL A 22 -15.23 1.15 -5.19
C VAL A 22 -13.85 0.62 -5.54
N ILE A 23 -12.83 1.48 -5.54
CA ILE A 23 -11.42 1.10 -5.73
C ILE A 23 -11.16 -0.16 -4.92
N ASP A 24 -11.00 -1.31 -5.57
CA ASP A 24 -10.60 -2.56 -4.91
C ASP A 24 -9.13 -2.38 -4.56
N PRO A 25 -8.81 -1.98 -3.32
CA PRO A 25 -7.44 -1.69 -2.95
C PRO A 25 -6.71 -3.03 -2.88
N SER A 26 -5.57 -3.12 -3.52
CA SER A 26 -4.72 -4.32 -3.41
C SER A 26 -4.38 -4.59 -1.94
N ASP A 27 -4.05 -5.85 -1.62
CA ASP A 27 -3.66 -6.24 -0.26
C ASP A 27 -2.54 -5.34 0.31
N MET A 28 -1.64 -4.88 -0.56
CA MET A 28 -0.56 -3.96 -0.21
C MET A 28 -1.09 -2.56 0.15
N GLU A 29 -2.06 -2.03 -0.62
CA GLU A 29 -2.70 -0.75 -0.32
C GLU A 29 -3.52 -0.83 0.97
N ILE A 30 -4.21 -1.95 1.23
CA ILE A 30 -4.91 -2.21 2.50
C ILE A 30 -3.92 -2.24 3.67
N ALA A 31 -2.76 -2.89 3.52
CA ALA A 31 -1.72 -2.93 4.54
C ALA A 31 -1.14 -1.52 4.80
N ALA A 32 -0.91 -0.74 3.76
CA ALA A 32 -0.46 0.65 3.86
C ALA A 32 -1.49 1.53 4.58
N MET A 33 -2.79 1.40 4.27
CA MET A 33 -3.86 2.11 4.98
C MET A 33 -3.87 1.76 6.48
N ARG A 34 -3.70 0.49 6.84
CA ARG A 34 -3.64 0.04 8.24
C ARG A 34 -2.40 0.59 8.95
N SER A 35 -1.27 0.69 8.25
CA SER A 35 -0.03 1.24 8.81
C SER A 35 -0.15 2.71 9.22
N ALA A 36 -1.01 3.47 8.54
CA ALA A 36 -1.24 4.88 8.82
C ALA A 36 -2.05 5.14 10.10
N LEU A 37 -2.77 4.13 10.63
CA LEU A 37 -3.63 4.29 11.80
C LEU A 37 -2.84 4.61 13.08
N GLY A 38 -1.62 4.08 13.22
CA GLY A 38 -0.76 4.37 14.37
C GLY A 38 -0.32 5.83 14.42
N PRO A 39 0.40 6.32 13.40
CA PRO A 39 0.82 7.72 13.31
C PRO A 39 -0.35 8.71 13.36
N LEU A 40 -1.48 8.37 12.72
CA LEU A 40 -2.71 9.14 12.82
C LEU A 40 -3.20 9.25 14.27
N GLY A 41 -3.26 8.13 14.99
CA GLY A 41 -3.67 8.10 16.39
C GLY A 41 -2.77 8.93 17.29
N GLU A 42 -1.45 8.84 17.09
CA GLU A 42 -0.46 9.66 17.81
C GLU A 42 -0.68 11.16 17.56
N TYR A 43 -0.92 11.56 16.31
CA TYR A 43 -1.18 12.95 15.99
C TYR A 43 -2.49 13.45 16.61
N VAL A 44 -3.59 12.70 16.46
CA VAL A 44 -4.90 13.06 17.04
C VAL A 44 -4.82 13.13 18.56
N ALA A 45 -4.09 12.22 19.22
CA ALA A 45 -3.86 12.27 20.66
C ALA A 45 -3.11 13.55 21.08
N SER A 46 -2.19 14.06 20.25
CA SER A 46 -1.42 15.28 20.55
C SER A 46 -2.24 16.58 20.50
N ILE A 47 -3.31 16.63 19.70
CA ILE A 47 -4.15 17.82 19.52
C ILE A 47 -5.45 17.80 20.34
N GLY A 48 -5.74 16.68 20.99
CA GLY A 48 -6.90 16.47 21.86
C GLY A 48 -8.07 15.78 21.14
N MET A 49 -8.46 14.61 21.66
CA MET A 49 -9.51 13.77 21.08
C MET A 49 -10.94 14.27 21.34
N ASP A 50 -11.11 15.20 22.28
CA ASP A 50 -12.43 15.69 22.70
C ASP A 50 -13.01 16.74 21.73
N ARG A 51 -12.19 17.21 20.77
CA ARG A 51 -12.59 18.20 19.77
C ARG A 51 -13.15 17.51 18.53
N PRO A 52 -14.35 17.90 18.05
CA PRO A 52 -14.84 17.43 16.75
C PRO A 52 -13.98 17.96 15.61
N LEU A 53 -13.90 17.23 14.50
CA LEU A 53 -13.16 17.64 13.30
C LEU A 53 -13.59 19.02 12.76
N ALA A 54 -14.82 19.45 13.02
CA ALA A 54 -15.32 20.77 12.62
C ALA A 54 -14.60 21.94 13.32
N ASP A 55 -14.00 21.69 14.47
CA ASP A 55 -13.27 22.69 15.26
C ASP A 55 -11.78 22.72 14.92
N TYR A 56 -11.33 21.93 13.94
CA TYR A 56 -9.92 21.85 13.57
C TYR A 56 -9.57 23.02 12.65
N GLY A 57 -8.46 23.69 12.96
CA GLY A 57 -7.87 24.70 12.10
C GLY A 57 -7.35 24.09 10.80
N LYS A 58 -7.19 24.93 9.77
CA LYS A 58 -6.63 24.51 8.48
C LYS A 58 -5.30 23.77 8.62
N ASP A 59 -4.41 24.26 9.48
CA ASP A 59 -3.07 23.68 9.67
C ASP A 59 -3.14 22.32 10.37
N GLU A 60 -4.08 22.12 11.28
CA GLU A 60 -4.32 20.83 11.95
C GLU A 60 -4.84 19.79 10.94
N VAL A 61 -5.74 20.19 10.05
CA VAL A 61 -6.27 19.32 8.99
C VAL A 61 -5.20 18.99 7.95
N LEU A 62 -4.40 19.97 7.52
CA LEU A 62 -3.29 19.72 6.61
C LEU A 62 -2.32 18.71 7.21
N ARG A 63 -2.00 18.85 8.50
CA ARG A 63 -1.12 17.91 9.18
C ARG A 63 -1.72 16.51 9.34
N LEU A 64 -3.02 16.38 9.58
CA LEU A 64 -3.70 15.07 9.54
C LEU A 64 -3.47 14.36 8.21
N VAL A 65 -3.64 15.09 7.10
CA VAL A 65 -3.44 14.56 5.75
C VAL A 65 -1.98 14.18 5.53
N GLU A 66 -1.03 15.04 5.92
CA GLU A 66 0.41 14.76 5.86
C GLU A 66 0.75 13.46 6.58
N VAL A 67 0.34 13.31 7.84
CA VAL A 67 0.63 12.12 8.66
C VAL A 67 0.12 10.83 8.01
N VAL A 68 -1.09 10.86 7.43
CA VAL A 68 -1.68 9.68 6.77
C VAL A 68 -0.95 9.36 5.47
N VAL A 69 -0.68 10.36 4.64
CA VAL A 69 -0.01 10.18 3.33
C VAL A 69 1.43 9.71 3.53
N ASP A 70 2.16 10.30 4.48
CA ASP A 70 3.55 9.95 4.78
C ASP A 70 3.65 8.50 5.26
N ALA A 71 2.79 8.08 6.19
CA ALA A 71 2.80 6.71 6.70
C ALA A 71 2.42 5.69 5.61
N TYR A 72 1.43 6.01 4.79
CA TYR A 72 1.04 5.18 3.65
C TYR A 72 2.19 5.01 2.66
N GLN A 73 2.81 6.12 2.23
CA GLN A 73 3.91 6.10 1.27
C GLN A 73 5.14 5.40 1.83
N ALA A 74 5.48 5.61 3.10
CA ALA A 74 6.57 4.91 3.77
C ALA A 74 6.38 3.39 3.76
N HIS A 75 5.15 2.92 4.02
CA HIS A 75 4.83 1.49 3.96
C HIS A 75 4.96 0.94 2.53
N MET A 76 4.43 1.66 1.54
CA MET A 76 4.51 1.26 0.13
C MET A 76 5.96 1.17 -0.36
N LEU A 77 6.82 2.13 0.03
CA LEU A 77 8.24 2.12 -0.30
C LEU A 77 8.96 0.93 0.34
N ALA A 78 8.73 0.70 1.64
CA ALA A 78 9.34 -0.42 2.35
C ALA A 78 8.94 -1.77 1.75
N GLU A 79 7.67 -1.94 1.39
CA GLU A 79 7.22 -3.18 0.75
C GLU A 79 7.79 -3.34 -0.65
N HIS A 80 7.85 -2.26 -1.44
CA HIS A 80 8.48 -2.27 -2.75
C HIS A 80 9.96 -2.69 -2.67
N GLU A 81 10.72 -2.15 -1.72
CA GLU A 81 12.12 -2.53 -1.48
C GLU A 81 12.25 -4.02 -1.12
N ARG A 82 11.34 -4.56 -0.29
CA ARG A 82 11.32 -5.99 0.07
C ARG A 82 11.03 -6.88 -1.14
N MET A 83 10.10 -6.47 -2.01
CA MET A 83 9.80 -7.20 -3.24
C MET A 83 11.00 -7.22 -4.19
N VAL A 84 11.64 -6.07 -4.41
CA VAL A 84 12.84 -5.95 -5.26
C VAL A 84 13.96 -6.85 -4.74
N GLU A 85 14.21 -6.86 -3.44
CA GLU A 85 15.26 -7.67 -2.83
C GLU A 85 14.96 -9.19 -2.92
N ARG A 86 13.69 -9.58 -2.73
CA ARG A 86 13.25 -10.96 -2.93
C ARG A 86 13.45 -11.41 -4.38
N ASP A 87 13.11 -10.57 -5.33
CA ASP A 87 13.25 -10.89 -6.74
C ASP A 87 14.73 -11.00 -7.12
N ARG A 88 15.57 -10.06 -6.66
CA ARG A 88 17.03 -10.10 -6.85
C ARG A 88 17.62 -11.42 -6.34
N THR A 89 17.32 -11.78 -5.09
CA THR A 89 17.84 -13.01 -4.48
C THR A 89 17.35 -14.27 -5.20
N PHE A 90 16.10 -14.30 -5.66
CA PHE A 90 15.56 -15.40 -6.46
C PHE A 90 16.30 -15.58 -7.79
N PHE A 91 16.53 -14.49 -8.54
CA PHE A 91 17.24 -14.56 -9.82
C PHE A 91 18.70 -14.99 -9.66
N GLU A 92 19.38 -14.54 -8.60
CA GLU A 92 20.75 -14.96 -8.27
C GLU A 92 20.83 -16.47 -7.97
N GLN A 93 19.85 -17.01 -7.24
CA GLN A 93 19.77 -18.45 -6.97
C GLN A 93 19.54 -19.26 -8.25
N LEU A 94 18.66 -18.80 -9.14
CA LEU A 94 18.42 -19.45 -10.43
C LEU A 94 19.68 -19.45 -11.30
N ALA A 95 20.39 -18.32 -11.38
CA ALA A 95 21.65 -18.21 -12.11
C ALA A 95 22.70 -19.18 -11.55
N SER A 96 22.84 -19.25 -10.23
CA SER A 96 23.77 -20.16 -9.55
C SER A 96 23.44 -21.63 -9.84
N ARG A 97 22.16 -22.01 -9.77
CA ARG A 97 21.71 -23.39 -10.07
C ARG A 97 21.99 -23.79 -11.52
N LYS A 98 21.77 -22.87 -12.46
CA LYS A 98 22.06 -23.09 -13.89
C LYS A 98 23.56 -23.30 -14.13
N ALA A 99 24.41 -22.50 -13.48
CA ALA A 99 25.87 -22.61 -13.60
C ALA A 99 26.38 -23.98 -13.10
N ILE A 100 25.86 -24.46 -11.97
CA ILE A 100 26.19 -25.79 -11.42
C ILE A 100 25.72 -26.92 -12.37
N ALA A 101 24.51 -26.81 -12.89
CA ALA A 101 23.97 -27.80 -13.83
C ALA A 101 24.78 -27.88 -15.14
N SER A 102 25.33 -26.77 -15.63
CA SER A 102 26.20 -26.77 -16.82
C SER A 102 27.60 -27.35 -16.59
N THR A 103 28.11 -27.31 -15.35
CA THR A 103 29.46 -27.85 -15.02
C THR A 103 29.44 -29.34 -14.69
N GLY A 104 28.29 -29.91 -14.31
CA GLY A 104 28.14 -31.35 -14.02
C GLY A 104 27.95 -32.26 -15.25
N GLY A 105 27.86 -31.71 -16.46
CA GLY A 105 27.51 -32.44 -17.68
C GLY A 105 28.67 -33.02 -18.50
N ASP A 106 29.94 -32.77 -18.14
CA ASP A 106 31.09 -33.03 -19.04
C ASP A 106 32.09 -34.07 -18.51
N HIS A 107 31.63 -35.24 -18.07
CA HIS A 107 32.54 -36.31 -17.59
C HIS A 107 32.10 -37.72 -18.04
N HIS A 108 31.88 -37.92 -19.34
CA HIS A 108 31.98 -39.26 -19.93
C HIS A 108 32.94 -39.26 -21.12
N ARG A 109 34.25 -39.30 -20.81
CA ARG A 109 35.29 -39.65 -21.79
C ARG A 109 35.17 -41.14 -22.12
N ILE A 110 34.81 -41.43 -23.36
CA ILE A 110 34.87 -42.78 -23.94
C ILE A 110 36.36 -43.15 -24.08
N PRO A 111 36.85 -44.23 -23.44
CA PRO A 111 38.21 -44.71 -23.66
C PRO A 111 38.25 -45.47 -25.00
N PHE A 112 39.35 -45.26 -25.74
CA PHE A 112 39.70 -45.96 -26.98
C PHE A 112 40.05 -47.43 -26.73
#